data_AF-A0A365CW40-F1
#
_entry.id   AF-A0A365CW40-F1
#
_cell.length_a   1.000
_cell.length_b   1.000
_cell.length_c   1.000
_cell.angle_alpha   90.00
_cell.angle_beta   90.00
_cell.angle_gamma   90.00
#
_symmetry.space_group_name_H-M   'P 1'
#
loop_
_entity.id
_entity.type
_entity.pdbx_description
1 polymer ?
#
loop_
_entity_poly.entity_id
_entity_poly.type
_entity_poly.pdbx_seq_one_letter_code
_entity_poly.pdbx_strand_id
1 'polypeptide(L)'
;MESERISCERQRQVVQSKLRSQAAEIDRLEAESSEQRLSINLLQSEVARLKRAQRTNVQDLAHTAALLVSISRAKGVALDVRTLDILRRRGWDPGKHQAGAPRL
;
A
#
# COMPACT_ATOMS: atom_id res chain seq x y z
N MET A 1 56.07 8.60 35.84
CA MET A 1 56.32 7.25 35.26
C MET A 1 55.25 6.22 35.62
N GLU A 2 55.14 5.73 36.86
CA GLU A 2 54.20 4.63 37.18
C GLU A 2 52.73 5.07 37.24
N SER A 3 52.45 6.26 37.79
CA SER A 3 51.12 6.87 37.79
C SER A 3 50.57 7.16 36.38
N GLU A 4 51.44 7.57 35.46
CA GLU A 4 51.08 7.84 34.06
C GLU A 4 50.75 6.56 33.30
N ARG A 5 51.49 5.47 33.56
CA ARG A 5 51.19 4.14 33.01
C ARG A 5 49.83 3.64 33.47
N ILE A 6 49.53 3.74 34.76
CA ILE A 6 48.23 3.35 35.34
C ILE A 6 47.08 4.19 34.74
N SER A 7 47.29 5.50 34.56
CA SER A 7 46.30 6.39 33.93
C SER A 7 46.03 6.02 32.47
N CYS A 8 47.09 5.79 31.69
CA CYS A 8 46.98 5.40 30.28
C CYS A 8 46.29 4.03 30.13
N GLU A 9 46.59 3.09 31.02
CA GLU A 9 45.99 1.75 31.01
C GLU A 9 44.50 1.77 31.37
N ARG A 10 44.11 2.62 32.33
CA ARG A 10 42.68 2.88 32.63
C ARG A 10 41.97 3.54 31.45
N GLN A 11 42.57 4.53 30.81
CA GLN A 11 41.99 5.16 29.62
C GLN A 11 41.79 4.15 28.49
N ARG A 12 42.79 3.27 28.25
CA ARG A 12 42.68 2.19 27.27
C ARG A 12 41.52 1.25 27.61
N GLN A 13 41.36 0.85 28.87
CA GLN A 13 40.26 -0.01 29.31
C GLN A 13 38.89 0.65 29.11
N VAL A 14 38.77 1.95 29.42
CA VAL A 14 37.53 2.71 29.21
C VAL A 14 37.18 2.79 27.73
N VAL A 15 38.14 3.10 26.87
CA VAL A 15 37.93 3.15 25.41
C VAL A 15 37.56 1.78 24.88
N GLN A 16 38.23 0.72 25.32
CA GLN A 16 37.93 -0.64 24.88
C GLN A 16 36.53 -1.09 25.33
N SER A 17 36.10 -0.73 26.54
CA SER A 17 34.74 -0.98 27.02
C SER A 17 33.70 -0.24 26.18
N LYS A 18 33.94 1.04 25.87
CA LYS A 18 33.07 1.84 25.00
C LYS A 18 32.97 1.25 23.60
N LEU A 19 34.09 0.81 23.01
CA LEU A 19 34.10 0.18 21.69
C LEU A 19 33.29 -1.13 21.67
N ARG A 20 33.41 -1.97 22.72
CA ARG A 20 32.59 -3.18 22.84
C ARG A 20 31.11 -2.87 22.96
N SER A 21 30.76 -1.85 23.76
CA SER A 21 29.37 -1.40 23.93
C SER A 21 28.80 -0.87 22.61
N GLN A 22 29.56 -0.06 21.88
CA GLN A 22 29.15 0.45 20.57
C GLN A 22 29.00 -0.65 19.53
N ALA A 23 29.90 -1.64 19.51
CA ALA A 23 29.77 -2.79 18.63
C ALA A 23 28.47 -3.57 18.91
N ALA A 24 28.16 -3.85 20.18
CA ALA A 24 26.92 -4.52 20.56
C ALA A 24 25.67 -3.73 20.18
N GLU A 25 25.70 -2.39 20.28
CA GLU A 25 24.59 -1.55 19.87
C GLU A 25 24.42 -1.53 18.34
N ILE A 26 25.52 -1.54 17.58
CA ILE A 26 25.46 -1.67 16.11
C ILE A 26 24.79 -2.99 15.72
N ASP A 27 25.23 -4.11 16.30
CA ASP A 27 24.66 -5.43 16.01
C ASP A 27 23.14 -5.46 16.31
N ARG A 28 22.73 -4.83 17.42
CA ARG A 28 21.32 -4.70 17.80
C ARG A 28 20.53 -3.88 16.79
N LEU A 29 21.05 -2.70 16.40
CA LEU A 29 20.39 -1.82 15.44
C LEU A 29 20.30 -2.46 14.05
N GLU A 30 21.30 -3.25 13.65
CA GLU A 30 21.27 -4.02 12.41
C GLU A 30 20.19 -5.09 12.43
N ALA A 31 20.04 -5.80 13.55
CA ALA A 31 18.97 -6.78 13.74
C ALA A 31 17.58 -6.11 13.66
N GLU A 32 17.39 -4.98 14.37
CA GLU A 32 16.13 -4.23 14.33
C GLU A 32 15.83 -3.68 12.93
N SER A 33 16.84 -3.11 12.25
CA SER A 33 16.68 -2.63 10.87
C SER A 33 16.28 -3.76 9.91
N SER A 34 16.85 -4.95 10.11
CA SER A 34 16.53 -6.13 9.29
C SER A 34 15.08 -6.58 9.51
N GLU A 35 14.62 -6.63 10.76
CA GLU A 35 13.24 -6.96 11.11
C GLU A 35 12.26 -5.93 10.54
N GLN A 36 12.57 -4.63 10.67
CA GLN A 36 11.74 -3.56 10.12
C GLN A 36 11.63 -3.66 8.59
N ARG A 37 12.73 -3.95 7.88
CA ARG A 37 12.70 -4.16 6.42
C ARG A 37 11.81 -5.34 6.03
N LEU A 38 11.87 -6.45 6.78
CA LEU A 38 10.98 -7.59 6.55
C LEU A 38 9.51 -7.20 6.73
N SER A 39 9.19 -6.48 7.81
CA SER A 39 7.84 -5.98 8.08
C SER A 39 7.32 -5.05 6.96
N ILE A 40 8.17 -4.12 6.50
CA ILE A 40 7.84 -3.22 5.39
C ILE A 40 7.52 -4.02 4.13
N ASN A 41 8.36 -5.00 3.78
CA ASN A 41 8.14 -5.83 2.59
C ASN A 41 6.83 -6.61 2.67
N LEU A 42 6.51 -7.17 3.84
CA LEU A 42 5.24 -7.86 4.07
C LEU A 42 4.05 -6.92 3.88
N LEU A 43 4.08 -5.75 4.51
CA LEU A 43 3.02 -4.75 4.37
C LEU A 43 2.85 -4.26 2.93
N GLN A 44 3.95 -4.03 2.21
CA GLN A 44 3.90 -3.65 0.81
C GLN A 44 3.26 -4.75 -0.05
N SER A 45 3.59 -6.01 0.20
CA SER A 45 3.00 -7.15 -0.50
C SER A 45 1.48 -7.23 -0.26
N GLU A 46 1.04 -6.98 0.96
CA GLU A 46 -0.35 -7.01 1.37
C GLU A 46 -1.14 -5.84 0.76
N VAL A 47 -0.57 -4.64 0.76
CA VAL A 47 -1.15 -3.48 0.06
C VAL A 47 -1.30 -3.77 -1.43
N ALA A 48 -0.29 -4.38 -2.07
CA ALA A 48 -0.36 -4.75 -3.48
C ALA A 48 -1.44 -5.81 -3.75
N ARG A 49 -1.63 -6.77 -2.83
CA ARG A 49 -2.68 -7.79 -2.89
C ARG A 49 -4.07 -7.16 -2.76
N LEU A 50 -4.26 -6.31 -1.76
CA LEU A 50 -5.53 -5.61 -1.52
C LEU A 50 -5.89 -4.68 -2.68
N LYS A 51 -4.94 -3.94 -3.24
CA LYS A 51 -5.17 -3.11 -4.43
C LYS A 51 -5.62 -3.93 -5.64
N ARG A 52 -5.06 -5.12 -5.85
CA ARG A 52 -5.48 -6.03 -6.92
C ARG A 52 -6.92 -6.52 -6.69
N ALA A 53 -7.22 -7.02 -5.50
CA ALA A 53 -8.58 -7.45 -5.15
C ALA A 53 -9.62 -6.32 -5.28
N GLN A 54 -9.27 -5.11 -4.83
CA GLN A 54 -10.16 -3.94 -4.95
C GLN A 54 -10.45 -3.59 -6.41
N ARG A 55 -9.45 -3.67 -7.31
CA ARG A 55 -9.65 -3.42 -8.74
C ARG A 55 -10.64 -4.42 -9.36
N THR A 56 -10.51 -5.71 -9.02
CA THR A 56 -11.47 -6.74 -9.44
C THR A 56 -12.87 -6.42 -8.94
N ASN A 57 -13.03 -6.12 -7.65
CA ASN A 57 -14.35 -5.79 -7.07
C ASN A 57 -14.99 -4.57 -7.73
N VAL A 58 -14.19 -3.53 -8.06
CA VAL A 58 -14.69 -2.33 -8.76
C VAL A 58 -15.13 -2.67 -10.18
N GLN A 59 -14.40 -3.55 -10.88
CA GLN A 59 -14.77 -4.01 -12.21
C GLN A 59 -16.08 -4.83 -12.19
N ASP A 60 -16.22 -5.75 -11.23
CA ASP A 60 -17.43 -6.56 -11.06
C ASP A 60 -18.65 -5.70 -10.72
N LEU A 61 -18.46 -4.71 -9.85
CA LEU A 61 -19.51 -3.76 -9.51
C LEU A 61 -19.91 -2.90 -10.72
N ALA A 62 -18.95 -2.46 -11.53
CA ALA A 62 -19.21 -1.71 -12.76
C ALA A 62 -19.98 -2.57 -13.78
N HIS A 63 -19.60 -3.84 -13.94
CA HIS A 63 -20.30 -4.79 -14.80
C HIS A 63 -21.74 -5.02 -14.34
N THR A 64 -21.94 -5.24 -13.04
CA THR A 64 -23.27 -5.42 -12.44
C THR A 64 -24.14 -4.18 -12.63
N ALA A 65 -23.58 -2.98 -12.39
CA ALA A 65 -24.29 -1.72 -12.62
C ALA A 65 -24.70 -1.55 -14.09
N ALA A 66 -23.82 -1.88 -15.04
CA ALA A 66 -24.13 -1.84 -16.47
C ALA A 66 -25.27 -2.81 -16.85
N LEU A 67 -25.28 -4.01 -16.27
CA LEU A 67 -26.35 -4.99 -16.48
C LEU A 67 -27.69 -4.47 -15.95
N LEU A 68 -27.70 -3.91 -14.74
CA LEU A 68 -28.91 -3.33 -14.14
C LEU A 68 -29.47 -2.17 -14.98
N VAL A 69 -28.60 -1.27 -15.46
CA VAL A 69 -29.01 -0.19 -16.38
C VAL A 69 -29.61 -0.75 -17.67
N SER A 70 -29.00 -1.78 -18.24
CA SER A 70 -29.52 -2.45 -19.45
C SER A 70 -30.89 -3.08 -19.22
N ILE A 71 -31.09 -3.76 -18.09
CA ILE A 71 -32.39 -4.34 -17.69
C ILE A 71 -33.43 -3.25 -17.49
N SER A 72 -33.09 -2.16 -16.80
CA SER A 72 -33.99 -1.03 -16.56
C SER A 72 -34.49 -0.45 -17.88
N ARG A 73 -33.59 -0.24 -18.85
CA ARG A 73 -33.95 0.23 -20.20
C ARG A 73 -34.85 -0.75 -20.94
N ALA A 74 -34.50 -2.04 -20.93
CA ALA A 74 -35.29 -3.07 -21.60
C ALA A 74 -36.70 -3.20 -21.01
N LYS A 75 -36.86 -2.90 -19.72
CA LYS A 75 -38.15 -2.91 -19.02
C LYS A 75 -38.88 -1.56 -19.05
N GLY A 76 -38.30 -0.53 -19.66
CA GLY A 76 -38.86 0.83 -19.67
C GLY A 76 -38.92 1.48 -18.29
N VAL A 77 -38.17 0.96 -17.31
CA VAL A 77 -38.10 1.53 -15.96
C VAL A 77 -37.12 2.69 -15.97
N ALA A 78 -37.58 3.86 -15.55
CA ALA A 78 -36.73 5.04 -15.41
C ALA A 78 -35.76 4.86 -14.23
N LEU A 79 -34.50 5.23 -14.45
CA LEU A 79 -33.53 5.34 -13.35
C LEU A 79 -33.86 6.57 -12.51
N ASP A 80 -33.73 6.44 -11.19
CA ASP A 80 -33.93 7.56 -10.28
C ASP A 80 -32.82 8.63 -10.46
N VAL A 81 -33.13 9.86 -10.05
CA VAL A 81 -32.25 11.02 -10.22
C VAL A 81 -30.88 10.80 -9.56
N ARG A 82 -30.84 10.12 -8.41
CA ARG A 82 -29.59 9.88 -7.67
C ARG A 82 -28.70 8.90 -8.41
N THR A 83 -29.27 7.83 -8.98
CA THR A 83 -28.52 6.89 -9.82
C THR A 83 -27.96 7.58 -11.06
N LEU A 84 -28.76 8.42 -11.72
CA LEU A 84 -28.29 9.21 -12.87
C LEU A 84 -27.15 10.16 -12.51
N ASP A 85 -27.23 10.84 -11.36
CA ASP A 85 -26.16 11.73 -10.89
C ASP A 85 -24.87 10.97 -10.59
N ILE A 86 -24.97 9.78 -9.98
CA ILE A 86 -23.81 8.91 -9.72
C ILE A 86 -23.16 8.50 -11.04
N LEU A 87 -23.94 8.06 -12.03
CA LEU A 87 -23.43 7.66 -13.35
C LEU A 87 -22.74 8.84 -14.06
N ARG A 88 -23.37 10.02 -14.09
CA ARG A 88 -22.77 11.22 -14.70
C ARG A 88 -21.44 11.60 -14.06
N ARG A 89 -21.34 11.61 -12.72
CA ARG A 89 -20.07 11.89 -12.00
C ARG A 89 -18.97 10.88 -12.32
N ARG A 90 -19.34 9.67 -12.75
CA ARG A 90 -18.41 8.60 -13.17
C ARG A 90 -18.13 8.63 -14.68
N GLY A 91 -18.64 9.63 -15.41
CA GLY A 91 -18.47 9.77 -16.86
C GLY A 91 -19.39 8.87 -17.69
N TRP A 92 -20.37 8.22 -17.06
CA TRP A 92 -21.33 7.35 -17.73
C TRP A 92 -22.58 8.15 -18.04
N ASP A 93 -22.87 8.37 -19.33
CA ASP A 93 -24.08 9.02 -19.78
C ASP A 93 -25.06 7.97 -20.33
N PRO A 94 -26.08 7.56 -19.55
CA PRO A 94 -27.02 6.55 -20.01
C PRO A 94 -27.93 7.03 -21.15
N GLY A 95 -27.96 8.33 -21.48
CA GLY A 95 -28.69 8.86 -22.64
C GLY A 95 -27.90 8.78 -23.94
N LYS A 96 -26.57 8.63 -23.89
CA LYS A 96 -25.72 8.44 -25.06
C LYS A 96 -25.53 6.95 -25.29
N HIS A 97 -26.21 6.41 -26.30
CA HIS A 97 -25.84 5.11 -26.85
C HIS A 97 -24.34 5.15 -27.22
N GLN A 98 -23.49 4.43 -26.48
CA GLN A 98 -22.27 3.92 -27.09
C GLN A 98 -22.73 2.95 -28.18
N ALA A 99 -22.89 3.47 -29.40
CA ALA A 99 -22.82 2.65 -30.58
C ALA A 99 -21.54 1.82 -30.44
N GLY A 100 -21.69 0.50 -30.31
CA GLY A 100 -20.56 -0.40 -30.16
C GLY A 100 -19.53 -0.10 -31.25
N ALA A 101 -18.25 -0.12 -30.88
CA ALA A 101 -17.19 -0.09 -31.87
C ALA A 101 -17.50 -1.15 -32.94
N PRO A 102 -17.44 -0.80 -34.24
CA PRO A 102 -17.64 -1.78 -35.30
C PRO A 102 -16.58 -2.87 -35.10
N ARG A 103 -17.03 -4.12 -35.02
CA ARG A 103 -16.13 -5.26 -35.10
C ARG A 103 -15.58 -5.26 -36.53
N LEU A 104 -14.33 -4.84 -36.68
CA LEU A 104 -13.51 -5.12 -37.86
C LEU A 104 -13.02 -6.57 -37.80
#